data_AF-A0A2W1B917-F1
#
_entry.id   AF-A0A2W1B917-F1
#
_cell.length_a   1.000
_cell.length_b   1.000
_cell.length_c   1.000
_cell.angle_alpha   90.00
_cell.angle_beta   90.00
_cell.angle_gamma   90.00
#
_symmetry.space_group_name_H-M   'P 1'
#
loop_
_entity.id
_entity.type
_entity.pdbx_description
1 polymer ?
#
loop_
_entity_poly.entity_id
_entity_poly.type
_entity_poly.pdbx_seq_one_letter_code
_entity_poly.pdbx_strand_id
1 'polypeptide(L)'
;MMIECGRSILNELLASVDLPILEQKVYADCHDEVATWWKAAAEESMQVAAKEEADEACGVVKDGIPIITVVADCCRSKRSYKTNYSPSGVAAIIGYRSGKVVYLDVKNKYCIVCSRAALKGVPVIKHDCYKNHSGSSTSMEQSVIVEGFKTSVARQNVIYGTLIADGRAVRVAT
;
A
#
# COMPACT_ATOMS: atom_id res chain seq x y z
N MET A 1 -9.87 -16.63 9.55
CA MET A 1 -10.78 -15.72 8.83
C MET A 1 -10.20 -15.50 7.44
N MET A 2 -10.92 -15.90 6.39
CA MET A 2 -10.52 -15.69 5.01
C MET A 2 -10.74 -14.20 4.69
N ILE A 3 -9.68 -13.41 4.58
CA ILE A 3 -9.74 -11.93 4.55
C ILE A 3 -10.45 -11.40 3.28
N GLU A 4 -10.56 -12.22 2.24
CA GLU A 4 -11.29 -11.86 1.00
C GLU A 4 -12.80 -12.15 1.07
N CYS A 5 -13.27 -12.86 2.09
CA CYS A 5 -14.69 -13.07 2.30
C CYS A 5 -15.29 -11.86 3.03
N GLY A 6 -16.03 -11.04 2.28
CA GLY A 6 -16.87 -10.01 2.86
C GLY A 6 -17.85 -10.62 3.87
N ARG A 7 -18.25 -9.82 4.88
CA ARG A 7 -19.18 -10.26 5.94
C ARG A 7 -20.41 -11.01 5.41
N SER A 8 -20.98 -10.59 4.28
CA SER A 8 -22.14 -11.25 3.68
C SER A 8 -21.86 -12.71 3.34
N ILE A 9 -20.73 -12.99 2.69
CA ILE A 9 -20.33 -14.36 2.31
C ILE A 9 -20.01 -15.18 3.57
N LEU A 10 -19.37 -14.57 4.56
CA LEU A 10 -19.11 -15.23 5.83
C LEU A 10 -20.40 -15.59 6.57
N ASN A 11 -21.41 -14.71 6.54
CA ASN A 11 -22.72 -14.98 7.11
C ASN A 11 -23.50 -16.04 6.34
N GLU A 12 -23.38 -16.10 5.01
CA GLU A 12 -23.95 -17.18 4.20
C GLU A 12 -23.33 -18.54 4.59
N LEU A 13 -22.01 -18.58 4.79
CA LEU A 13 -21.32 -19.78 5.24
C LEU A 13 -21.75 -20.19 6.65
N LEU A 14 -21.81 -19.25 7.60
CA LEU A 14 -22.24 -19.54 8.97
C LEU A 14 -23.69 -20.03 9.00
N ALA A 15 -24.58 -19.42 8.22
CA ALA A 15 -25.95 -19.87 8.07
C ALA A 15 -26.04 -21.29 7.48
N SER A 16 -25.14 -21.67 6.56
CA SER A 16 -25.13 -23.02 5.99
C SER A 16 -24.70 -24.11 6.98
N VAL A 17 -24.03 -23.74 8.08
CA VAL A 17 -23.55 -24.66 9.13
C VAL A 17 -24.39 -24.50 10.42
N ASP A 18 -25.56 -23.86 10.34
CA ASP A 18 -26.45 -23.57 11.48
C ASP A 18 -25.77 -22.80 12.64
N LEU A 19 -24.81 -21.93 12.31
CA LEU A 19 -24.14 -21.04 13.24
C LEU A 19 -24.77 -19.63 13.24
N PRO A 20 -24.72 -18.91 14.37
CA PRO A 20 -25.24 -17.56 14.45
C PRO A 20 -24.48 -16.59 13.52
N ILE A 21 -25.23 -15.67 12.90
CA ILE A 21 -24.66 -14.64 12.03
C ILE A 21 -23.83 -13.63 12.80
N LEU A 22 -22.81 -13.07 12.15
CA LEU A 22 -21.93 -12.07 12.75
C LEU A 22 -22.53 -10.66 12.61
N GLU A 23 -22.53 -9.92 13.72
CA GLU A 23 -22.82 -8.48 13.73
C GLU A 23 -21.68 -7.69 13.06
N GLN A 24 -22.00 -6.53 12.47
CA GLN A 24 -21.01 -5.69 11.78
C GLN A 24 -19.84 -5.29 12.69
N LYS A 25 -20.15 -4.99 13.95
CA LYS A 25 -19.16 -4.53 14.92
C LYS A 25 -18.13 -5.62 15.22
N VAL A 26 -18.61 -6.82 15.57
CA VAL A 26 -17.75 -7.98 15.84
C VAL A 26 -16.89 -8.32 14.62
N TYR A 27 -17.48 -8.31 13.42
CA TYR A 27 -16.72 -8.54 12.19
C TYR A 27 -15.61 -7.49 11.98
N ALA A 28 -15.92 -6.20 12.17
CA ALA A 28 -14.95 -5.12 12.01
C ALA A 28 -13.81 -5.22 13.02
N ASP A 29 -14.12 -5.46 14.30
CA ASP A 29 -13.10 -5.58 15.36
C ASP A 29 -12.13 -6.73 15.05
N CYS A 30 -12.64 -7.92 14.70
CA CYS A 30 -11.80 -9.05 14.31
C CYS A 30 -11.00 -8.78 13.02
N HIS A 31 -11.60 -8.09 12.05
CA HIS A 31 -10.94 -7.74 10.80
C HIS A 31 -9.78 -6.77 11.03
N ASP A 32 -9.98 -5.76 11.86
CA ASP A 32 -8.96 -4.75 12.16
C ASP A 32 -7.79 -5.32 12.97
N GLU A 33 -8.07 -6.26 13.87
CA GLU A 33 -7.04 -7.02 14.57
C GLU A 33 -6.17 -7.78 13.56
N VAL A 34 -6.78 -8.63 12.73
CA VAL A 34 -6.04 -9.43 11.72
C VAL A 34 -5.28 -8.53 10.75
N ALA A 35 -5.88 -7.42 10.32
CA ALA A 35 -5.22 -6.45 9.44
C ALA A 35 -3.97 -5.83 10.09
N THR A 36 -3.98 -5.63 11.42
CA THR A 36 -2.82 -5.10 12.15
C THR A 36 -1.67 -6.10 12.16
N TRP A 37 -1.95 -7.38 12.45
CA TRP A 37 -0.95 -8.45 12.38
C TRP A 37 -0.35 -8.58 10.98
N TRP A 38 -1.18 -8.50 9.94
CA TRP A 38 -0.74 -8.56 8.55
C TRP A 38 0.15 -7.38 8.16
N LYS A 39 -0.16 -6.16 8.61
CA LYS A 39 0.69 -4.99 8.37
C LYS A 39 2.08 -5.19 9.00
N ALA A 40 2.14 -5.68 10.23
CA ALA A 40 3.41 -5.94 10.90
C ALA A 40 4.24 -7.01 10.17
N ALA A 41 3.62 -8.13 9.79
CA ALA A 41 4.28 -9.19 9.03
C ALA A 41 4.74 -8.72 7.63
N ALA A 42 3.93 -7.89 6.96
CA ALA A 42 4.29 -7.29 5.69
C ALA A 42 5.51 -6.37 5.84
N GLU A 43 5.57 -5.55 6.90
CA GLU A 43 6.70 -4.67 7.15
C GLU A 43 8.00 -5.45 7.45
N GLU A 44 7.92 -6.50 8.26
CA GLU A 44 9.05 -7.39 8.54
C GLU A 44 9.55 -8.08 7.27
N SER A 45 8.66 -8.66 6.46
CA SER A 45 9.04 -9.33 5.21
C SER A 45 9.67 -8.36 4.20
N MET A 46 9.18 -7.12 4.10
CA MET A 46 9.78 -6.08 3.25
C MET A 46 11.18 -5.68 3.74
N GLN A 47 11.43 -5.63 5.06
CA GLN A 47 12.76 -5.36 5.61
C GLN A 47 13.76 -6.48 5.32
N VAL A 48 13.34 -7.73 5.43
CA VAL A 48 14.18 -8.89 5.09
C VAL A 48 14.49 -8.89 3.59
N ALA A 49 13.49 -8.66 2.74
CA ALA A 49 13.67 -8.56 1.29
C ALA A 49 14.65 -7.45 0.89
N ALA A 50 14.61 -6.30 1.57
CA ALA A 50 15.53 -5.20 1.28
C ALA A 50 16.99 -5.53 1.63
N LYS A 51 17.23 -6.31 2.70
CA LYS A 51 18.57 -6.77 3.08
C LYS A 51 19.10 -7.80 2.07
N GLU A 52 18.27 -8.76 1.68
CA GLU A 52 18.66 -9.76 0.67
C GLU A 52 18.99 -9.10 -0.67
N GLU A 53 18.20 -8.11 -1.12
CA GLU A 53 18.51 -7.35 -2.34
C GLU A 53 19.82 -6.58 -2.21
N ALA A 54 20.11 -6.03 -1.03
CA ALA A 54 21.35 -5.32 -0.76
C ALA A 54 22.58 -6.25 -0.80
N ASP A 55 22.46 -7.46 -0.28
CA ASP A 55 23.52 -8.48 -0.32
C ASP A 55 23.78 -8.97 -1.76
N GLU A 56 22.72 -9.09 -2.58
CA GLU A 56 22.83 -9.46 -3.99
C GLU A 56 23.32 -8.31 -4.89
N ALA A 57 23.14 -7.06 -4.47
CA ALA A 57 23.61 -5.87 -5.17
C ALA A 57 25.13 -5.68 -5.02
N CYS A 58 25.91 -6.49 -5.76
CA CYS A 58 27.36 -6.35 -5.84
C CYS A 58 27.82 -4.93 -6.23
N GLY A 59 28.24 -4.13 -5.24
CA GLY A 59 29.39 -3.21 -5.36
C GLY A 59 29.13 -1.72 -5.63
N VAL A 60 27.88 -1.25 -5.77
CA VAL A 60 27.62 0.20 -5.90
C VAL A 60 27.12 0.74 -4.56
N VAL A 61 28.04 1.37 -3.82
CA VAL A 61 27.79 1.91 -2.48
C VAL A 61 28.03 3.41 -2.52
N LYS A 62 27.07 4.21 -2.04
CA LYS A 62 27.24 5.66 -1.82
C LYS A 62 27.16 5.90 -0.32
N ASP A 63 28.21 6.49 0.25
CA ASP A 63 28.30 6.80 1.69
C ASP A 63 28.10 5.60 2.63
N GLY A 64 28.54 4.40 2.22
CA GLY A 64 28.38 3.16 3.00
C GLY A 64 26.99 2.51 2.88
N ILE A 65 26.09 3.08 2.08
CA ILE A 65 24.73 2.56 1.86
C ILE A 65 24.65 1.89 0.48
N PRO A 66 24.14 0.64 0.40
CA PRO A 66 24.01 -0.09 -0.86
C PRO A 66 22.99 0.60 -1.78
N ILE A 67 23.37 0.77 -3.05
CA ILE A 67 22.49 1.27 -4.10
C ILE A 67 21.90 0.06 -4.84
N ILE A 68 20.57 -0.03 -4.84
CA ILE A 68 19.83 -1.12 -5.49
C ILE A 68 19.05 -0.62 -6.71
N THR A 69 18.84 -1.53 -7.67
CA THR A 69 17.92 -1.31 -8.78
C THR A 69 16.55 -1.83 -8.38
N VAL A 70 15.51 -1.05 -8.63
CA VAL A 70 14.15 -1.41 -8.26
C VAL A 70 13.19 -1.32 -9.45
N VAL A 71 12.16 -2.13 -9.42
CA VAL A 71 11.03 -2.13 -10.34
C VAL A 71 9.82 -1.57 -9.60
N ALA A 72 9.09 -0.64 -10.21
CA ALA A 72 7.79 -0.21 -9.67
C ALA A 72 6.66 -0.90 -10.43
N ASP A 73 5.76 -1.50 -9.66
CA ASP A 73 4.45 -1.93 -10.15
C ASP A 73 3.36 -1.13 -9.45
N CYS A 74 2.35 -0.70 -10.20
CA CYS A 74 1.34 0.23 -9.74
C CYS A 74 -0.04 -0.29 -10.12
N CYS A 75 -0.95 -0.31 -9.16
CA CYS A 75 -2.29 -0.82 -9.37
C CYS A 75 -3.35 0.17 -8.88
N ARG A 76 -4.52 0.10 -9.52
CA ARG A 76 -5.73 0.82 -9.09
C ARG A 76 -6.83 -0.18 -8.85
N SER A 77 -7.63 0.07 -7.82
CA SER A 77 -8.81 -0.76 -7.48
C SER A 77 -9.85 -0.81 -8.61
N LYS A 78 -9.81 0.15 -9.54
CA LYS A 78 -10.65 0.15 -10.75
C LYS A 78 -9.86 0.66 -11.96
N ARG A 79 -9.93 -0.08 -13.07
CA ARG A 79 -9.46 0.39 -14.36
C ARG A 79 -10.35 1.56 -14.80
N SER A 80 -9.73 2.72 -14.93
CA SER A 80 -10.43 3.99 -15.06
C SER A 80 -9.98 4.69 -16.34
N TYR A 81 -10.91 4.95 -17.26
CA TYR A 81 -10.62 5.68 -18.50
C TYR A 81 -11.23 7.08 -18.45
N LYS A 82 -10.41 8.09 -18.74
CA LYS A 82 -10.73 9.51 -18.98
C LYS A 82 -11.43 10.28 -17.84
N THR A 83 -12.51 9.77 -17.25
CA THR A 83 -13.39 10.54 -16.35
C THR A 83 -13.64 9.89 -14.99
N ASN A 84 -13.54 8.56 -14.87
CA ASN A 84 -13.91 7.83 -13.66
C ASN A 84 -12.71 7.26 -12.92
N TYR A 85 -11.77 8.12 -12.51
CA TYR A 85 -10.56 7.70 -11.80
C TYR A 85 -10.84 7.13 -10.41
N SER A 86 -10.19 6.02 -10.08
CA SER A 86 -10.21 5.43 -8.75
C SER A 86 -9.83 6.47 -7.68
N PRO A 87 -10.54 6.51 -6.54
CA PRO A 87 -10.18 7.36 -5.41
C PRO A 87 -9.05 6.78 -4.56
N SER A 88 -8.64 5.54 -4.84
CA SER A 88 -7.53 4.81 -4.22
C SER A 88 -6.52 4.35 -5.26
N GLY A 89 -5.24 4.36 -4.90
CA GLY A 89 -4.14 3.84 -5.71
C GLY A 89 -3.10 3.18 -4.81
N VAL A 90 -2.46 2.13 -5.32
CA VAL A 90 -1.39 1.40 -4.63
C VAL A 90 -0.18 1.34 -5.54
N ALA A 91 1.00 1.45 -4.97
CA ALA A 91 2.23 1.14 -5.68
C ALA A 91 3.17 0.30 -4.81
N ALA A 92 3.82 -0.64 -5.47
CA ALA A 92 4.83 -1.51 -4.91
C ALA A 92 6.17 -1.20 -5.58
N ILE A 93 7.23 -1.19 -4.78
CA ILE A 93 8.61 -1.17 -5.23
C ILE A 93 9.18 -2.57 -4.95
N ILE A 94 9.77 -3.15 -5.98
CA ILE A 94 10.23 -4.54 -6.02
C ILE A 94 11.74 -4.52 -6.28
N GLY A 95 12.51 -5.30 -5.53
CA GLY A 95 13.93 -5.50 -5.78
C GLY A 95 14.14 -6.18 -7.14
N TYR A 96 15.03 -5.63 -7.97
CA TYR A 96 15.21 -6.15 -9.32
C TYR A 96 15.84 -7.55 -9.35
N ARG A 97 16.72 -7.86 -8.39
CA ARG A 97 17.44 -9.15 -8.33
C ARG A 97 16.66 -10.21 -7.56
N SER A 98 16.22 -9.86 -6.36
CA SER A 98 15.43 -10.72 -5.47
C SER A 98 14.02 -10.98 -6.00
N GLY A 99 13.47 -10.05 -6.79
CA GLY A 99 12.07 -10.08 -7.22
C GLY A 99 11.06 -9.90 -6.08
N LYS A 100 11.52 -9.49 -4.89
CA LYS A 100 10.69 -9.36 -3.69
C LYS A 100 10.25 -7.91 -3.48
N VAL A 101 9.07 -7.72 -2.89
CA VAL A 101 8.55 -6.39 -2.56
C VAL A 101 9.39 -5.80 -1.43
N VAL A 102 10.00 -4.64 -1.68
CA VAL A 102 10.78 -3.89 -0.68
C VAL A 102 9.98 -2.74 -0.10
N TYR A 103 8.97 -2.22 -0.81
CA TYR A 103 8.12 -1.17 -0.29
C TYR A 103 6.72 -1.24 -0.91
N LEU A 104 5.70 -0.98 -0.10
CA LEU A 104 4.31 -0.95 -0.51
C LEU A 104 3.60 0.17 0.26
N ASP A 105 2.84 1.02 -0.42
CA ASP A 105 1.95 1.97 0.24
C ASP A 105 0.67 2.21 -0.58
N VAL A 106 -0.38 2.63 0.13
CA VAL A 106 -1.71 2.89 -0.42
C VAL A 106 -2.07 4.35 -0.19
N LYS A 107 -2.45 5.03 -1.28
CA LYS A 107 -2.92 6.41 -1.25
C LYS A 107 -4.41 6.48 -1.53
N ASN A 108 -5.14 7.18 -0.67
CA ASN A 108 -6.56 7.44 -0.81
C ASN A 108 -6.84 8.94 -0.81
N LYS A 109 -7.58 9.38 -1.82
CA LYS A 109 -8.07 10.75 -1.97
C LYS A 109 -9.42 10.97 -1.29
N TYR A 110 -10.18 9.90 -1.08
CA TYR A 110 -11.57 9.98 -0.64
C TYR A 110 -11.78 9.29 0.71
N CYS A 111 -12.52 9.96 1.60
CA CYS A 111 -13.11 9.34 2.78
C CYS A 111 -14.60 9.67 2.81
N ILE A 112 -15.45 8.66 2.93
CA ILE A 112 -16.91 8.82 2.92
C ILE A 112 -17.42 9.58 4.15
N VAL A 113 -16.80 9.38 5.32
CA VAL A 113 -17.18 10.05 6.57
C VAL A 113 -16.89 11.55 6.46
N CYS A 114 -15.69 11.92 6.03
CA CYS A 114 -15.31 13.31 5.79
C CYS A 114 -16.17 13.97 4.72
N SER A 115 -16.41 13.27 3.60
CA SER A 115 -17.23 13.79 2.50
C SER A 115 -18.67 14.08 2.94
N ARG A 116 -19.29 13.15 3.69
CA ARG A 116 -20.65 13.32 4.22
C ARG A 116 -20.74 14.46 5.24
N ALA A 117 -19.75 14.59 6.12
CA ALA A 117 -19.71 15.68 7.09
C ALA A 117 -19.61 17.05 6.41
N ALA A 118 -18.74 17.17 5.40
CA ALA A 118 -18.59 18.38 4.60
C ALA A 118 -19.89 18.74 3.85
N LEU A 119 -20.56 17.76 3.22
CA LEU A 119 -21.83 17.98 2.52
C LEU A 119 -22.95 18.46 3.46
N LYS A 120 -22.96 18.00 4.71
CA LYS A 120 -23.97 18.38 5.71
C LYS A 120 -23.59 19.63 6.50
N GLY A 121 -22.39 20.17 6.34
CA GLY A 121 -21.89 21.29 7.13
C GLY A 121 -21.73 20.98 8.63
N VAL A 122 -21.56 19.70 8.98
CA VAL A 122 -21.43 19.25 10.38
C VAL A 122 -19.97 18.90 10.69
N PRO A 123 -19.54 18.99 11.96
CA PRO A 123 -18.22 18.53 12.36
C PRO A 123 -18.03 17.04 12.04
N VAL A 124 -16.82 16.69 11.61
CA VAL A 124 -16.45 15.32 11.27
C VAL A 124 -16.45 14.48 12.55
N ILE A 125 -17.19 13.38 12.55
CA ILE A 125 -17.18 12.39 13.63
C ILE A 125 -15.78 11.77 13.72
N LYS A 126 -15.28 11.55 14.93
CA LYS A 126 -14.00 10.86 15.15
C LYS A 126 -14.02 9.49 14.48
N HIS A 127 -13.09 9.24 13.56
CA HIS A 127 -12.95 8.00 12.82
C HIS A 127 -11.49 7.85 12.34
N ASP A 128 -11.11 6.64 11.95
CA ASP A 128 -9.83 6.37 11.31
C ASP A 128 -9.87 6.83 9.86
N CYS A 129 -9.29 8.00 9.61
CA CYS A 129 -9.30 8.62 8.29
C CYS A 129 -8.13 8.12 7.44
N TYR A 130 -8.42 7.26 6.46
CA TYR A 130 -7.42 6.79 5.51
C TYR A 130 -7.13 7.76 4.35
N LYS A 131 -7.70 8.97 4.38
CA LYS A 131 -7.47 9.99 3.35
C LYS A 131 -6.08 10.62 3.57
N ASN A 132 -5.13 10.25 2.72
CA ASN A 132 -3.73 10.66 2.81
C ASN A 132 -3.18 11.27 1.50
N HIS A 133 -4.02 11.44 0.47
CA HIS A 133 -3.63 12.05 -0.80
C HIS A 133 -4.40 13.33 -1.12
N SER A 134 -3.67 14.32 -1.65
CA SER A 134 -4.24 15.54 -2.21
C SER A 134 -3.81 15.69 -3.67
N GLY A 135 -4.72 16.17 -4.53
CA GLY A 135 -4.46 16.35 -5.96
C GLY A 135 -5.18 15.35 -6.88
N SER A 136 -4.57 15.06 -8.03
CA SER A 136 -5.15 14.18 -9.05
C SER A 136 -5.12 12.72 -8.62
N SER A 137 -6.09 11.92 -9.07
CA SER A 137 -6.04 10.47 -8.82
C SER A 137 -4.88 9.80 -9.56
N THR A 138 -4.45 10.38 -10.69
CA THR A 138 -3.32 9.88 -11.48
C THR A 138 -1.97 10.04 -10.78
N SER A 139 -1.85 10.99 -9.85
CA SER A 139 -0.59 11.23 -9.11
C SER A 139 -0.44 10.40 -7.84
N MET A 140 -1.43 9.57 -7.48
CA MET A 140 -1.37 8.72 -6.28
C MET A 140 -0.21 7.73 -6.35
N GLU A 141 -0.08 7.00 -7.45
CA GLU A 141 0.98 6.01 -7.67
C GLU A 141 2.37 6.67 -7.63
N GLN A 142 2.51 7.81 -8.29
CA GLN A 142 3.77 8.59 -8.27
C GLN A 142 4.10 9.09 -6.86
N SER A 143 3.11 9.53 -6.09
CA SER A 143 3.33 9.99 -4.71
C SER A 143 3.81 8.86 -3.79
N VAL A 144 3.31 7.63 -3.97
CA VAL A 144 3.81 6.44 -3.26
C VAL A 144 5.27 6.19 -3.58
N ILE A 145 5.64 6.19 -4.86
CA ILE A 145 7.03 5.94 -5.27
C ILE A 145 7.95 7.02 -4.68
N VAL A 146 7.57 8.29 -4.76
CA VAL A 146 8.36 9.40 -4.19
C VAL A 146 8.54 9.25 -2.67
N GLU A 147 7.49 8.83 -1.96
CA GLU A 147 7.60 8.56 -0.52
C GLU A 147 8.48 7.33 -0.21
N GLY A 148 8.40 6.28 -1.02
CA GLY A 148 9.30 5.12 -0.92
C GLY A 148 10.76 5.54 -1.05
N PHE A 149 11.09 6.34 -2.07
CA PHE A 149 12.45 6.86 -2.27
C PHE A 149 12.93 7.77 -1.12
N LYS A 150 12.04 8.57 -0.51
CA LYS A 150 12.38 9.41 0.63
C LYS A 150 12.59 8.61 1.92
N THR A 151 11.89 7.50 2.08
CA THR A 151 11.90 6.70 3.31
C THR A 151 12.84 5.50 3.27
N SER A 152 13.36 5.13 2.09
CA SER A 152 14.19 3.93 1.89
C SER A 152 15.40 3.87 2.81
N VAL A 153 16.12 4.99 2.96
CA VAL A 153 17.31 5.08 3.82
C VAL A 153 16.94 4.93 5.28
N ALA A 154 15.90 5.65 5.73
CA ALA A 154 15.47 5.63 7.13
C ALA A 154 14.88 4.28 7.57
N ARG A 155 14.17 3.58 6.68
CA ARG A 155 13.50 2.32 7.00
C ARG A 155 14.39 1.10 6.83
N GLN A 156 15.17 1.05 5.75
CA GLN A 156 15.82 -0.17 5.28
C GLN A 156 17.32 0.01 5.05
N ASN A 157 17.85 1.22 5.21
CA ASN A 157 19.25 1.56 4.94
C ASN A 157 19.67 1.13 3.52
N VAL A 158 18.84 1.43 2.53
CA VAL A 158 19.12 1.20 1.10
C VAL A 158 18.78 2.45 0.28
N ILE A 159 19.55 2.69 -0.78
CA ILE A 159 19.28 3.76 -1.74
C ILE A 159 18.72 3.13 -3.02
N TYR A 160 17.54 3.59 -3.44
CA TYR A 160 16.97 3.21 -4.73
C TYR A 160 17.64 4.06 -5.83
N GLY A 161 18.57 3.47 -6.60
CA GLY A 161 19.38 4.22 -7.57
C GLY A 161 18.81 4.23 -9.00
N THR A 162 18.13 3.16 -9.40
CA THR A 162 17.51 3.06 -10.73
C THR A 162 16.10 2.52 -10.58
N LEU A 163 15.14 3.18 -11.23
CA LEU A 163 13.74 2.77 -11.26
C LEU A 163 13.36 2.27 -12.65
N ILE A 164 12.85 1.05 -12.72
CA ILE A 164 12.26 0.47 -13.92
C ILE A 164 10.74 0.45 -13.73
N ALA A 165 10.00 1.05 -14.66
CA ALA A 165 8.55 1.09 -14.63
C ALA A 165 7.99 1.01 -16.06
N ASP A 166 6.72 0.60 -16.19
CA ASP A 166 6.01 0.42 -17.46
C ASP A 166 6.01 1.71 -18.34
N GLY A 167 6.18 2.87 -17.71
CA GLY A 167 6.32 4.17 -18.38
C GLY A 167 7.77 4.60 -18.65
N ARG A 168 8.55 3.83 -19.43
CA ARG A 168 9.98 4.09 -19.77
C ARG A 168 10.91 4.17 -18.55
N ALA A 169 11.99 3.38 -18.53
CA ALA A 169 12.98 3.43 -17.45
C ALA A 169 13.62 4.83 -17.34
N VAL A 170 13.54 5.44 -16.15
CA VAL A 170 14.17 6.73 -15.84
C VAL A 170 15.23 6.49 -14.77
N ARG A 171 16.48 6.83 -15.06
CA ARG A 171 17.52 6.93 -14.03
C ARG A 171 17.17 8.10 -13.12
N VAL A 172 16.89 7.81 -11.85
CA VAL A 172 16.70 8.84 -10.83
C VAL A 172 18.09 9.26 -10.36
N ALA A 173 18.63 10.33 -10.95
CA ALA A 173 19.89 10.91 -10.48
C ALA A 173 19.67 11.50 -9.09
N THR A 174 20.39 10.98 -8.09
CA THR A 174 20.48 11.54 -6.73
C THR A 174 21.65 12.47 -6.59
#